data_AF-A0A931ZIT4-F1
#
_entry.id   AF-A0A931ZIT4-F1
#
_cell.length_a   1.000
_cell.length_b   1.000
_cell.length_c   1.000
_cell.angle_alpha   90.00
_cell.angle_beta   90.00
_cell.angle_gamma   90.00
#
_symmetry.space_group_name_H-M   'P 1'
#
loop_
_entity.id
_entity.type
_entity.pdbx_description
1 polymer ?
#
loop_
_entity_poly.entity_id
_entity_poly.type
_entity_poly.pdbx_seq_one_letter_code
_entity_poly.pdbx_strand_id
1 'polypeptide(L)' 'MKTQSYAIPNALAVTTASVFVLCAILVGLFPDISFSIAGSWFHGIGFSKAALNITISSFILGLVSSTITSWINEKGFKIA' A
#
# COMPACT_ATOMS: atom_id res chain seq x y z
N MET A 1 22.23 1.18 -20.56
CA MET A 1 22.14 0.17 -19.47
C MET A 1 21.27 -0.97 -19.96
N LYS A 2 21.73 -2.22 -19.86
CA LYS A 2 20.98 -3.42 -20.29
C LYS A 2 19.90 -3.70 -19.24
N THR A 3 18.78 -2.96 -19.31
CA THR A 3 17.73 -3.02 -18.29
C THR A 3 17.08 -4.39 -18.35
N GLN A 4 17.41 -5.22 -17.38
CA GLN A 4 16.63 -6.42 -17.03
C GLN A 4 15.17 -5.95 -16.93
N SER A 5 14.32 -6.36 -17.87
CA SER A 5 12.95 -5.80 -18.04
C SER A 5 12.09 -5.90 -16.76
N TYR A 6 12.52 -6.74 -15.81
CA TYR A 6 11.89 -7.00 -14.53
C TYR A 6 12.54 -6.30 -13.31
N ALA A 7 13.70 -5.66 -13.43
CA ALA A 7 14.38 -5.10 -12.25
C ALA A 7 13.57 -3.98 -11.58
N ILE A 8 12.97 -3.09 -12.37
CA ILE A 8 12.16 -1.97 -11.89
C ILE A 8 10.81 -2.45 -11.29
N PRO A 9 9.98 -3.25 -11.97
CA PRO A 9 8.71 -3.71 -11.40
C PRO A 9 8.90 -4.57 -10.13
N ASN A 10 9.97 -5.38 -10.07
CA ASN A 10 10.28 -6.16 -8.87
C ASN A 10 10.73 -5.27 -7.71
N ALA A 11 11.58 -4.26 -7.96
CA ALA A 11 11.98 -3.31 -6.93
C ALA A 11 10.76 -2.55 -6.38
N LEU A 12 9.87 -2.08 -7.26
CA LEU A 12 8.67 -1.37 -6.83
C LEU A 12 7.74 -2.28 -5.99
N ALA A 13 7.46 -3.49 -6.46
CA ALA A 13 6.64 -4.45 -5.70
C ALA A 13 7.20 -4.75 -4.30
N VAL A 14 8.52 -4.93 -4.17
CA VAL A 14 9.15 -5.13 -2.86
C VAL A 14 9.02 -3.90 -1.99
N THR A 15 9.22 -2.69 -2.54
CA THR A 15 9.06 -1.44 -1.78
C THR A 15 7.61 -1.20 -1.36
N THR A 16 6.63 -1.51 -2.21
CA THR A 16 5.20 -1.37 -1.87
C THR A 16 4.81 -2.36 -0.78
N ALA A 17 5.26 -3.62 -0.88
CA ALA A 17 5.02 -4.63 0.14
C ALA A 17 5.65 -4.25 1.50
N SER A 18 6.90 -3.76 1.50
CA SER A 18 7.58 -3.34 2.73
C SER A 18 6.91 -2.14 3.38
N VAL A 19 6.56 -1.11 2.59
CA VAL A 19 5.82 0.07 3.08
C VAL A 19 4.45 -0.34 3.62
N PHE A 20 3.73 -1.27 2.97
CA PHE A 20 2.44 -1.75 3.46
C PHE A 20 2.55 -2.41 4.84
N VAL A 21 3.55 -3.28 5.03
CA VAL A 21 3.79 -3.94 6.32
C VAL A 21 4.14 -2.93 7.40
N LEU A 22 5.03 -1.97 7.10
CA LEU A 22 5.40 -0.90 8.03
C LEU A 22 4.17 -0.06 8.42
N CYS A 23 3.38 0.38 7.44
CA CYS A 23 2.16 1.14 7.67
C CYS A 23 1.16 0.36 8.54
N ALA A 24 1.02 -0.94 8.32
CA ALA A 24 0.10 -1.75 9.12
C ALA A 24 0.54 -1.91 10.58
N ILE A 25 1.85 -2.04 10.82
CA ILE A 25 2.40 -2.05 12.18
C ILE A 25 2.17 -0.68 12.84
N LEU A 26 2.43 0.42 12.12
CA LEU A 26 2.24 1.78 12.64
C LEU A 26 0.77 2.06 12.99
N VAL A 27 -0.17 1.65 12.15
CA VAL A 27 -1.62 1.78 12.41
C VAL A 27 -2.04 0.93 13.62
N GLY A 28 -1.45 -0.25 13.80
CA GLY A 28 -1.71 -1.10 14.96
C GLY A 28 -1.16 -0.53 16.27
N LEU A 29 -0.02 0.18 16.22
CA LEU A 29 0.64 0.73 17.40
C LEU A 29 0.12 2.13 17.77
N PHE A 30 -0.16 2.98 16.78
CA PHE A 30 -0.59 4.38 16.95
C PHE A 30 -1.72 4.76 15.97
N PRO A 31 -2.93 4.23 16.17
CA PRO A 31 -4.04 4.44 15.23
C PRO A 31 -4.44 5.92 15.10
N ASP A 32 -4.45 6.70 16.18
CA ASP A 32 -4.87 8.10 16.16
C ASP A 32 -3.99 8.98 15.26
N ILE A 33 -2.68 8.77 15.29
CA ILE A 33 -1.72 9.52 14.47
C ILE A 33 -1.90 9.15 13.00
N SER A 34 -2.04 7.85 12.70
CA SER A 34 -2.27 7.38 11.34
C SER A 34 -3.58 7.92 10.74
N PHE A 35 -4.66 7.97 11.52
CA PHE A 35 -5.92 8.57 11.08
C PHE A 35 -5.82 10.09 10.89
N SER A 36 -5.05 10.79 11.73
CA SER A 36 -4.82 12.24 11.57
C SER A 36 -4.05 12.55 10.29
N ILE A 37 -3.00 11.78 9.99
CA ILE A 37 -2.23 11.90 8.74
C ILE A 37 -3.13 11.56 7.54
N ALA A 38 -3.89 10.47 7.60
CA ALA A 38 -4.82 10.09 6.54
C ALA A 38 -5.87 11.18 6.27
N GLY A 39 -6.41 11.80 7.32
CA GLY A 39 -7.33 12.93 7.19
C GLY A 39 -6.71 14.16 6.52
N SER A 40 -5.41 14.41 6.71
CA SER A 40 -4.70 15.53 6.07
C SER A 40 -4.41 15.30 4.58
N TRP A 41 -4.31 14.04 4.15
CA TRP A 41 -4.07 13.68 2.75
C TRP A 41 -5.37 13.48 1.96
N PHE A 42 -6.39 12.89 2.59
CA PHE A 42 -7.69 12.64 1.97
C PHE A 42 -8.70 13.71 2.38
N HIS A 43 -8.65 14.84 1.69
CA HIS A 43 -9.65 15.91 1.85
C HIS A 43 -11.03 15.41 1.41
N GLY A 44 -12.02 15.45 2.31
CA GLY A 44 -13.42 15.13 2.01
C GLY A 44 -13.88 13.71 2.35
N ILE A 45 -13.00 12.84 2.85
CA ILE A 45 -13.38 11.53 3.39
C ILE A 45 -13.44 11.64 4.92
N GLY A 46 -14.65 11.54 5.47
CA GLY A 46 -14.84 11.42 6.91
C GLY A 46 -14.39 10.04 7.37
N PHE A 47 -13.18 9.92 7.91
CA PHE A 47 -12.72 8.70 8.56
C PHE A 47 -13.45 8.54 9.91
N SER A 48 -14.62 7.92 9.89
CA SER A 48 -15.27 7.46 11.12
C SER A 48 -14.43 6.36 11.75
N LYS A 49 -14.10 6.48 13.04
CA LYS A 49 -13.50 5.41 13.89
C LYS A 49 -14.41 4.18 14.06
N ALA A 50 -15.38 3.99 13.18
CA ALA A 50 -16.30 2.86 13.21
C ALA A 50 -15.53 1.61 12.80
N ALA A 51 -15.08 0.87 13.83
CA ALA A 51 -14.60 -0.50 13.79
C ALA A 51 -13.94 -0.90 12.46
N LEU A 52 -12.68 -0.48 12.27
CA LEU A 52 -11.78 -1.16 11.36
C LEU A 52 -11.65 -2.61 11.85
N ASN A 53 -12.58 -3.47 11.42
CA ASN A 53 -12.54 -4.90 11.65
C ASN A 53 -11.49 -5.48 10.70
N ILE A 54 -10.22 -5.15 10.96
CA ILE A 54 -9.08 -5.66 10.20
C ILE A 54 -8.97 -7.14 10.53
N THR A 55 -9.72 -7.93 9.80
CA THR A 55 -9.53 -9.38 9.78
C THR A 55 -8.23 -9.66 9.03
N ILE A 56 -7.45 -10.65 9.47
CA ILE A 56 -6.20 -11.07 8.80
C ILE A 56 -6.41 -11.24 7.28
N SER A 57 -7.59 -11.71 6.86
CA SER A 57 -7.97 -11.85 5.46
C SER A 57 -7.93 -10.52 4.68
N SER A 58 -8.54 -9.46 5.21
CA SER A 58 -8.55 -8.13 4.58
C SER A 58 -7.14 -7.50 4.52
N PHE A 59 -6.29 -7.79 5.51
CA PHE A 59 -4.89 -7.38 5.50
C PHE A 59 -4.09 -8.06 4.38
N ILE A 60 -4.21 -9.39 4.26
CA ILE A 60 -3.53 -10.16 3.20
C ILE A 60 -4.04 -9.74 1.82
N LEU A 61 -5.35 -9.55 1.65
CA LEU A 61 -5.94 -9.02 0.43
C LEU A 61 -5.39 -7.65 0.07
N GLY A 62 -5.25 -6.74 1.04
CA GLY A 62 -4.64 -5.42 0.82
C GLY A 62 -3.17 -5.50 0.40
N LEU A 63 -2.39 -6.37 1.03
CA LEU A 63 -0.97 -6.58 0.69
C LEU A 63 -0.83 -7.13 -0.74
N VAL A 64 -1.59 -8.18 -1.07
CA VAL A 64 -1.54 -8.82 -2.38
C VAL A 64 -2.03 -7.85 -3.46
N SER A 65 -3.15 -7.16 -3.24
CA SER A 65 -3.71 -6.22 -4.21
C SER A 65 -2.78 -5.03 -4.45
N SER A 66 -2.19 -4.43 -3.40
CA SER A 66 -1.24 -3.32 -3.56
C SER A 66 0.04 -3.74 -4.31
N THR A 67 0.59 -4.92 -3.98
CA THR A 67 1.79 -5.48 -4.62
C THR A 67 1.55 -5.84 -6.09
N ILE A 68 0.40 -6.43 -6.41
CA ILE A 68 0.03 -6.75 -7.80
C ILE A 68 -0.20 -5.46 -8.60
N THR A 69 -0.90 -4.48 -8.01
CA THR A 69 -1.19 -3.21 -8.67
C THR A 69 0.08 -2.43 -8.97
N SER A 70 1.04 -2.35 -8.03
CA SER A 70 2.33 -1.70 -8.27
C SER A 70 3.14 -2.41 -9.36
N TRP A 71 3.12 -3.74 -9.38
CA TRP A 71 3.87 -4.52 -10.37
C TRP A 71 3.27 -4.43 -11.78
N ILE A 72 1.94 -4.45 -11.90
CA ILE A 72 1.22 -4.31 -13.17
C ILE A 72 1.36 -2.88 -13.71
N ASN A 73 1.18 -1.86 -12.88
CA ASN A 73 1.27 -0.47 -13.33
C ASN A 73 2.66 -0.14 -13.88
N GLU A 74 3.73 -0.64 -13.28
CA GLU A 74 5.09 -0.40 -13.76
C GLU A 74 5.38 -1.12 -15.08
N LYS A 75 4.90 -2.36 -15.23
CA LYS A 75 4.98 -3.09 -16.51
C LYS A 75 4.10 -2.47 -17.58
N GLY A 76 2.92 -2.01 -17.21
CA GLY A 76 1.91 -1.35 -18.04
C GLY A 76 2.38 0.01 -18.55
N PHE A 77 3.06 0.79 -17.71
CA PHE A 77 3.65 2.07 -18.10
C PHE A 77 4.77 1.91 -19.14
N LYS A 78 5.47 0.75 -19.15
CA LYS A 78 6.52 0.47 -20.14
C LYS A 78 6.01 -0.06 -21.49
N ILE A 79 4.71 -0.32 -21.63
CA ILE A 79 4.06 -0.75 -22.88
C ILE A 79 3.20 0.34 -23.54
N ALA A 80 3.19 1.55 -22.99
CA ALA A 80 2.53 2.73 -23.55
C ALA A 80 3.53 3.67 -24.25
#